data_AF-A0A318JB32-F1
#
_entry.id   AF-A0A318JB32-F1
#
_cell.length_a   1.000
_cell.length_b   1.000
_cell.length_c   1.000
_cell.angle_alpha   90.00
_cell.angle_beta   90.00
_cell.angle_gamma   90.00
#
_symmetry.space_group_name_H-M   'P 1'
#
loop_
_entity.id
_entity.type
_entity.pdbx_description
1 polymer ?
#
loop_
_entity_poly.entity_id
_entity_poly.type
_entity_poly.pdbx_seq_one_letter_code
_entity_poly.pdbx_strand_id
1 'polypeptide(L)'
;MSAKLKIMVLITLLGSSAFAAAASSNTGKQNASGNKSSAKYAITCNDYLILKETDKPIILGYEISKHKSGKVSATEIIADVEKVRPEIDEYCKVHKEKTMWQKIKSVL
;
A
#
# COMPACT_ATOMS: atom_id res chain seq x y z
N MET A 1 23.54 14.68 -37.60
CA MET A 1 24.95 14.24 -37.50
C MET A 1 25.48 14.64 -36.14
N SER A 2 26.14 13.69 -35.48
CA SER A 2 26.38 13.52 -34.05
C SER A 2 27.15 14.65 -33.36
N ALA A 3 26.64 15.12 -32.21
CA ALA A 3 27.37 16.00 -31.30
C ALA A 3 27.99 15.20 -30.15
N LYS A 4 29.20 14.71 -30.44
CA LYS A 4 30.40 14.64 -29.59
C LYS A 4 30.20 14.47 -28.06
N LEU A 5 30.33 13.22 -27.64
CA LEU A 5 30.76 12.80 -26.31
C LEU A 5 32.19 13.32 -26.05
N LYS A 6 32.39 14.16 -25.02
CA LYS A 6 33.71 14.40 -24.41
C LYS A 6 33.60 14.38 -22.89
N ILE A 7 34.18 13.32 -22.36
CA ILE A 7 34.59 13.06 -20.98
C ILE A 7 35.15 14.32 -20.33
N MET A 8 34.60 14.71 -19.18
CA MET A 8 35.22 15.71 -18.32
C MET A 8 35.11 15.31 -16.85
N VAL A 9 36.21 14.70 -16.39
CA VAL A 9 36.91 15.01 -15.14
C VAL A 9 36.26 14.56 -13.82
N LEU A 10 36.79 13.43 -13.35
CA LEU A 10 36.92 13.01 -11.95
C LEU A 10 37.72 14.07 -11.17
N ILE A 11 37.16 14.71 -10.14
CA ILE A 11 37.93 15.31 -9.05
C ILE A 11 37.29 14.96 -7.71
N THR A 12 38.08 14.23 -6.93
CA THR A 12 37.98 13.86 -5.53
C THR A 12 37.99 15.07 -4.59
N LEU A 13 37.15 15.07 -3.55
CA LEU A 13 37.49 15.77 -2.30
C LEU A 13 37.27 14.86 -1.09
N LEU A 14 38.38 14.65 -0.39
CA LEU A 14 38.53 14.08 0.94
C LEU A 14 37.72 14.88 1.97
N GLY A 15 36.97 14.18 2.82
CA GLY A 15 36.40 14.71 4.04
C GLY A 15 36.65 13.73 5.19
N SER A 16 37.76 13.91 5.90
CA SER A 16 38.08 13.19 7.13
C SER A 16 37.43 13.90 8.32
N SER A 17 36.60 13.20 9.08
CA SER A 17 36.22 13.60 10.44
C SER A 17 36.08 12.34 11.30
N ALA A 18 37.10 12.07 12.10
CA ALA A 18 37.09 11.05 13.14
C ALA A 18 36.91 11.74 14.50
N PHE A 19 35.88 11.36 15.25
CA PHE A 19 35.86 11.48 16.72
C PHE A 19 35.22 10.22 17.31
N ALA A 20 35.77 9.82 18.45
CA ALA A 20 35.88 8.46 18.94
C ALA A 20 34.68 7.93 19.75
N ALA A 21 34.77 6.63 20.01
CA ALA A 21 33.87 5.70 20.69
C ALA A 21 33.39 6.09 22.09
N ALA A 22 32.22 5.54 22.50
CA ALA A 22 32.10 4.46 23.49
C ALA A 22 30.64 4.13 23.82
N ALA A 23 30.46 2.95 24.44
CA ALA A 23 29.27 2.42 25.12
C ALA A 23 28.28 1.56 24.30
N SER A 24 28.67 0.29 24.24
CA SER A 24 27.83 -0.91 24.37
C SER A 24 26.39 -0.66 24.86
N SER A 25 25.41 -1.03 24.04
CA SER A 25 24.15 -1.58 24.55
C SER A 25 23.65 -2.64 23.58
N ASN A 26 23.78 -3.86 24.08
CA ASN A 26 23.15 -5.07 23.63
C ASN A 26 21.64 -4.82 23.46
N THR A 27 21.12 -4.82 22.23
CA THR A 27 19.68 -4.98 22.01
C THR A 27 19.47 -5.80 20.76
N GLY A 28 19.30 -7.10 21.01
CA GLY A 28 18.27 -7.92 20.40
C GLY A 28 18.19 -7.86 18.88
N LYS A 29 18.61 -8.97 18.26
CA LYS A 29 17.99 -9.50 17.05
C LYS A 29 16.48 -9.18 17.07
N GLN A 30 16.05 -8.18 16.32
CA GLN A 30 14.66 -8.07 15.93
C GLN A 30 14.42 -9.14 14.87
N ASN A 31 14.36 -10.39 15.33
CA ASN A 31 13.42 -11.33 14.74
C ASN A 31 12.05 -10.73 15.02
N ALA A 32 11.57 -9.89 14.12
CA ALA A 32 10.14 -9.71 13.95
C ALA A 32 9.62 -11.06 13.43
N SER A 33 9.50 -12.02 14.36
CA SER A 33 8.52 -13.09 14.27
C SER A 33 7.16 -12.42 14.45
N GLY A 34 6.78 -11.62 13.44
CA GLY A 34 5.40 -11.26 13.23
C GLY A 34 4.74 -12.57 12.86
N ASN A 35 4.07 -13.17 13.84
CA ASN A 35 3.09 -14.22 13.64
C ASN A 35 2.25 -13.77 12.44
N LYS A 36 2.50 -14.38 11.28
CA LYS A 36 1.88 -14.00 10.01
C LYS A 36 0.47 -14.54 10.10
N SER A 37 -0.36 -13.82 10.87
CA SER A 37 -1.80 -14.01 10.90
C SER A 37 -2.24 -14.08 9.45
N SER A 38 -2.93 -15.16 9.13
CA SER A 38 -3.49 -15.44 7.81
C SER A 38 -4.49 -14.37 7.34
N ALA A 39 -4.72 -13.29 8.11
CA ALA A 39 -5.38 -12.04 7.74
C ALA A 39 -4.51 -11.11 6.86
N LYS A 40 -3.79 -11.68 5.90
CA LYS A 40 -2.80 -10.98 5.08
C LYS A 40 -3.52 -10.05 4.09
N TYR A 41 -3.58 -8.76 4.43
CA TYR A 41 -4.06 -7.61 3.64
C TYR A 41 -5.58 -7.33 3.61
N ALA A 42 -6.27 -7.37 4.75
CA ALA A 42 -7.58 -6.72 4.82
C ALA A 42 -7.38 -5.22 5.09
N ILE A 43 -7.66 -4.36 4.11
CA ILE A 43 -7.55 -2.90 4.29
C ILE A 43 -8.61 -2.44 5.30
N THR A 44 -8.19 -1.69 6.32
CA THR A 44 -9.14 -1.10 7.27
C THR A 44 -9.86 0.08 6.63
N CYS A 45 -11.01 0.46 7.19
CA CYS A 45 -11.71 1.66 6.77
C CYS A 45 -10.89 2.93 6.99
N ASN A 46 -10.09 2.99 8.05
CA ASN A 46 -9.15 4.10 8.26
C ASN A 46 -8.10 4.15 7.14
N ASP A 47 -7.51 3.01 6.78
CA ASP A 47 -6.53 2.92 5.68
C ASP A 47 -7.16 3.30 4.34
N TYR A 48 -8.42 2.92 4.11
CA TYR A 48 -9.16 3.27 2.89
C TYR A 48 -9.43 4.78 2.77
N LEU A 49 -9.80 5.44 3.88
CA LEU A 49 -10.11 6.87 3.87
C LEU A 49 -8.90 7.76 3.63
N ILE A 50 -7.69 7.30 3.97
CA ILE A 50 -6.44 8.04 3.71
C ILE A 50 -5.88 7.80 2.31
N LEU A 51 -6.48 6.88 1.53
CA LEU A 51 -6.09 6.67 0.13
C LEU A 51 -6.43 7.89 -0.72
N LYS A 52 -5.64 8.09 -1.77
CA LYS A 52 -5.99 9.04 -2.83
C LYS A 52 -7.25 8.56 -3.54
N GLU A 53 -8.08 9.51 -3.97
CA GLU A 53 -9.32 9.23 -4.71
C GLU A 53 -9.09 8.39 -5.98
N THR A 54 -7.90 8.49 -6.60
CA THR A 54 -7.49 7.68 -7.75
C THR A 54 -7.20 6.22 -7.41
N ASP A 55 -6.81 5.95 -6.17
CA ASP A 55 -6.35 4.63 -5.74
C ASP A 55 -7.50 3.80 -5.16
N LYS A 56 -8.51 4.47 -4.57
CA LYS A 56 -9.75 3.85 -4.07
C LYS A 56 -10.41 2.89 -5.08
N PRO A 57 -10.69 3.25 -6.34
CA PRO A 57 -11.28 2.32 -7.31
C PRO A 57 -10.42 1.08 -7.56
N ILE A 58 -9.10 1.25 -7.59
CA ILE A 58 -8.16 0.17 -7.90
C ILE A 58 -8.21 -0.88 -6.78
N ILE A 59 -8.17 -0.43 -5.53
CA ILE A 59 -8.25 -1.31 -4.36
C ILE A 59 -9.62 -1.97 -4.26
N LEU A 60 -10.72 -1.24 -4.50
CA LEU A 60 -12.05 -1.82 -4.54
C LEU A 60 -12.17 -2.89 -5.64
N GLY A 61 -11.67 -2.62 -6.85
CA GLY A 61 -11.70 -3.58 -7.95
C GLY A 61 -10.90 -4.85 -7.62
N TYR A 62 -9.76 -4.71 -6.94
CA TYR A 62 -8.98 -5.85 -6.45
C TYR A 62 -9.75 -6.70 -5.43
N GLU A 63 -10.40 -6.07 -4.44
CA GLU A 63 -11.18 -6.82 -3.45
C GLU A 63 -12.44 -7.46 -4.05
N ILE A 64 -13.15 -6.75 -4.91
CA ILE A 64 -14.34 -7.26 -5.59
C ILE A 64 -13.99 -8.43 -6.51
N SER A 65 -12.90 -8.33 -7.27
CA SER A 65 -12.45 -9.43 -8.14
C SER A 65 -12.02 -10.67 -7.35
N LYS A 66 -11.40 -10.48 -6.17
CA LYS A 66 -11.13 -11.57 -5.22
C LYS A 66 -12.40 -12.21 -4.68
N HIS A 67 -13.44 -11.41 -4.42
CA HIS A 67 -14.73 -11.91 -3.96
C HIS A 67 -15.38 -12.82 -4.99
N LYS A 68 -15.48 -12.34 -6.23
CA LYS A 68 -16.29 -12.95 -7.30
C LYS A 68 -15.71 -14.23 -7.92
N SER A 69 -14.67 -14.84 -7.35
CA SER A 69 -14.15 -16.19 -7.66
C SER A 69 -14.43 -16.70 -9.09
N GLY A 70 -13.59 -16.36 -10.07
CA GLY A 70 -13.76 -16.82 -11.46
C GLY A 70 -13.24 -15.82 -12.49
N LYS A 71 -13.56 -16.07 -13.77
CA LYS A 71 -13.28 -15.11 -14.86
C LYS A 71 -14.39 -14.05 -14.90
N VAL A 72 -14.23 -13.03 -14.08
CA VAL A 72 -15.03 -11.80 -14.14
C VAL A 72 -14.49 -10.87 -15.21
N SER A 73 -15.39 -10.22 -15.96
CA SER A 73 -14.98 -9.24 -16.96
C SER A 73 -14.54 -7.93 -16.28
N ALA A 74 -13.60 -7.21 -16.90
CA ALA A 74 -13.17 -5.91 -16.38
C ALA A 74 -14.35 -4.92 -16.28
N THR A 75 -15.27 -4.95 -17.25
CA THR A 75 -16.46 -4.10 -17.28
C THR A 75 -17.40 -4.35 -16.11
N GLU A 76 -17.60 -5.63 -15.75
CA GLU A 76 -18.42 -6.00 -14.59
C GLU A 76 -17.79 -5.50 -13.28
N ILE A 77 -16.47 -5.65 -13.13
CA ILE A 77 -15.76 -5.15 -11.95
C ILE A 77 -15.83 -3.63 -11.86
N ILE A 78 -15.71 -2.90 -12.97
CA ILE A 78 -15.85 -1.45 -12.99
C ILE A 78 -17.26 -1.04 -12.53
N ALA A 79 -18.29 -1.69 -13.07
CA ALA A 79 -19.68 -1.42 -12.68
C ALA A 79 -19.93 -1.69 -11.19
N ASP A 80 -19.38 -2.79 -10.67
CA ASP A 80 -19.47 -3.10 -9.23
C ASP A 80 -18.73 -2.06 -8.37
N VAL A 81 -17.54 -1.61 -8.80
CA VAL A 81 -16.79 -0.58 -8.09
C VAL A 81 -17.59 0.73 -8.04
N GLU A 82 -18.20 1.14 -9.15
CA GLU A 82 -19.02 2.35 -9.21
C GLU A 82 -20.25 2.27 -8.30
N LYS A 83 -20.88 1.10 -8.23
CA LYS A 83 -22.02 0.84 -7.35
C LYS A 83 -21.61 0.83 -5.87
N VAL A 84 -20.53 0.12 -5.53
CA VAL A 84 -20.14 -0.18 -4.15
C VAL A 84 -19.41 0.98 -3.48
N ARG A 85 -18.63 1.77 -4.23
CA ARG A 85 -17.81 2.87 -3.67
C ARG A 85 -18.56 3.82 -2.74
N PRO A 86 -19.69 4.44 -3.11
CA PRO A 86 -20.36 5.41 -2.22
C PRO A 86 -20.79 4.76 -0.89
N GLU A 87 -21.24 3.51 -0.93
CA GLU A 87 -21.62 2.78 0.28
C GLU A 87 -20.43 2.46 1.18
N ILE A 88 -19.26 2.19 0.59
CA ILE A 88 -18.00 1.98 1.34
C ILE A 88 -17.51 3.28 1.95
N ASP A 89 -17.55 4.39 1.20
CA ASP A 89 -17.17 5.71 1.68
C ASP A 89 -18.02 6.12 2.90
N GLU A 90 -19.34 5.91 2.86
CA GLU A 90 -20.21 6.18 4.01
C GLU A 90 -19.96 5.24 5.18
N TYR A 91 -19.85 3.94 4.92
CA TYR A 91 -19.56 2.94 5.95
C TYR A 91 -18.25 3.25 6.68
N CYS A 92 -17.19 3.58 5.94
CA CYS A 92 -15.88 3.79 6.51
C CYS A 92 -15.74 5.10 7.30
N LYS A 93 -16.57 6.12 7.02
CA LYS A 93 -16.65 7.33 7.86
C LYS A 93 -17.06 7.03 9.30
N VAL A 94 -17.93 6.03 9.50
CA VAL A 94 -18.45 5.64 10.82
C VAL A 94 -17.63 4.52 11.46
N HIS A 95 -17.12 3.58 10.65
CA HIS A 95 -16.51 2.34 11.14
C HIS A 95 -15.01 2.24 10.88
N LYS A 96 -14.23 3.22 11.35
CA LYS A 96 -12.79 3.36 11.06
C LYS A 96 -11.96 2.10 11.36
N GLU A 97 -12.27 1.39 12.45
CA GLU A 97 -11.53 0.20 12.89
C GLU A 97 -11.95 -1.10 12.18
N LYS A 98 -13.08 -1.08 11.45
CA LYS A 98 -13.56 -2.24 10.70
C LYS A 98 -12.88 -2.31 9.34
N THR A 99 -12.89 -3.49 8.74
CA THR A 99 -12.39 -3.66 7.37
C THR A 99 -13.48 -3.28 6.36
N MET A 100 -13.10 -2.61 5.28
CA MET A 100 -14.07 -2.27 4.22
C MET A 100 -14.67 -3.53 3.59
N TRP A 101 -13.93 -4.65 3.63
CA TRP A 101 -14.36 -5.97 3.19
C TRP A 101 -15.68 -6.44 3.80
N GLN A 102 -15.98 -6.05 5.05
CA GLN A 102 -17.26 -6.41 5.68
C GLN A 102 -18.45 -5.81 4.92
N LYS A 103 -18.30 -4.58 4.44
CA LYS A 103 -19.35 -3.91 3.67
C LYS A 103 -19.37 -4.39 2.22
N ILE A 104 -18.22 -4.64 1.58
CA ILE A 104 -18.15 -5.19 0.21
C ILE A 104 -18.96 -6.49 0.10
N LYS A 105 -18.74 -7.44 1.02
CA LYS A 105 -19.49 -8.71 1.09
C LYS A 105 -20.99 -8.59 1.38
N SER A 106 -21.41 -7.43 1.88
CA SER A 106 -22.82 -7.19 2.21
C SER A 106 -23.57 -6.56 1.03
N VAL A 107 -22.86 -5.93 0.11
CA VAL A 107 -23.44 -5.19 -1.03
C VAL A 107 -23.40 -6.02 -2.32
N LEU A 108 -22.40 -6.89 -2.44
CA LEU A 108 -22.27 -7.90 -3.49
C LEU A 108 -22.84 -9.24 -3.02
#